data_AF-A0A2E3SRH2-F1
#
_entry.id   AF-A0A2E3SRH2-F1
#
_cell.length_a   1.000
_cell.length_b   1.000
_cell.length_c   1.000
_cell.angle_alpha   90.00
_cell.angle_beta   90.00
_cell.angle_gamma   90.00
#
_symmetry.space_group_name_H-M   'P 1'
#
loop_
_entity.id
_entity.type
_entity.pdbx_description
1 polymer ?
#
loop_
_entity_poly.entity_id
_entity_poly.type
_entity_poly.pdbx_seq_one_letter_code
_entity_poly.pdbx_strand_id
1 'polypeptide(L)'
;MINQEERSYLLSYSRSILEKFYGVSDVVDDFKISDHAFLKKRFGVFATLYNSGKLRGCMGRLLSSDPLFETLKYCLINSATSDSRFPAVQAEELDSLNIEISILSELKLIKDIDEIIIGKHGIYLY
;
A
#
# COMPACT_ATOMS: atom_id res chain seq x y z
N MET A 1 -12.47 9.81 2.36
CA MET A 1 -12.54 8.61 3.21
C MET A 1 -12.79 7.44 2.29
N ILE A 2 -12.05 6.34 2.43
CA ILE A 2 -12.14 5.19 1.52
C ILE A 2 -13.27 4.28 2.01
N ASN A 3 -14.21 3.98 1.12
CA ASN A 3 -15.37 3.14 1.42
C ASN A 3 -15.04 1.62 1.31
N GLN A 4 -16.00 0.76 1.63
CA GLN A 4 -15.77 -0.69 1.64
C GLN A 4 -15.51 -1.29 0.26
N GLU A 5 -16.17 -0.79 -0.78
CA GLU A 5 -15.96 -1.22 -2.16
C GLU A 5 -14.56 -0.84 -2.65
N GLU A 6 -14.15 0.41 -2.41
CA GLU A 6 -12.82 0.92 -2.73
C GLU A 6 -11.71 0.14 -2.00
N ARG A 7 -11.95 -0.30 -0.74
CA ARG A 7 -11.03 -1.16 0.00
C ARG A 7 -10.87 -2.54 -0.64
N SER A 8 -11.99 -3.20 -0.93
CA SER A 8 -11.96 -4.52 -1.57
C SER A 8 -11.24 -4.46 -2.92
N TYR A 9 -11.50 -3.40 -3.70
CA TYR A 9 -10.83 -3.17 -4.97
C TYR A 9 -9.32 -2.94 -4.79
N LEU A 10 -8.90 -2.11 -3.83
CA LEU A 10 -7.48 -1.89 -3.57
C LEU A 10 -6.74 -3.18 -3.23
N LEU A 11 -7.37 -4.07 -2.46
CA LEU A 11 -6.78 -5.36 -2.12
C LEU A 11 -6.69 -6.30 -3.33
N SER A 12 -7.75 -6.41 -4.15
CA SER A 12 -7.72 -7.24 -5.37
C SER A 12 -6.69 -6.71 -6.37
N TYR A 13 -6.67 -5.40 -6.59
CA TYR A 13 -5.70 -4.73 -7.45
C TYR A 13 -4.26 -4.98 -6.98
N SER A 14 -4.01 -4.84 -5.67
CA SER A 14 -2.69 -5.08 -5.08
C SER A 14 -2.22 -6.52 -5.25
N ARG A 15 -3.14 -7.49 -5.12
CA ARG A 15 -2.84 -8.90 -5.37
C ARG A 15 -2.45 -9.13 -6.82
N SER A 16 -3.22 -8.60 -7.77
CA SER A 16 -2.93 -8.71 -9.20
C SER A 16 -1.58 -8.09 -9.60
N ILE A 17 -1.16 -7.00 -8.93
CA ILE A 17 0.16 -6.39 -9.14
C ILE A 17 1.28 -7.37 -8.80
N LEU A 18 1.19 -8.03 -7.64
CA LEU A 18 2.21 -8.99 -7.20
C LEU A 18 2.19 -10.24 -8.09
N GLU A 19 1.01 -10.79 -8.38
CA GLU A 19 0.88 -11.96 -9.26
C GLU A 19 1.49 -11.71 -10.64
N LYS A 20 1.28 -10.52 -11.22
CA LYS A 20 1.94 -10.13 -12.46
C LYS A 20 3.43 -9.93 -12.32
N PHE A 21 3.88 -9.30 -11.24
CA PHE A 21 5.30 -9.09 -11.01
C PHE A 21 6.09 -10.41 -10.94
N TYR A 22 5.50 -11.43 -10.32
CA TYR A 22 6.09 -12.77 -10.22
C TYR A 22 5.74 -13.71 -11.38
N GLY A 23 5.04 -13.24 -12.41
CA GLY A 23 4.70 -14.04 -13.60
C GLY A 23 3.68 -15.15 -13.36
N VAL A 24 2.90 -15.08 -12.27
CA VAL A 24 1.80 -16.02 -11.98
C VAL A 24 0.58 -15.73 -12.85
N SER A 25 0.37 -14.47 -13.20
CA SER A 25 -0.74 -14.02 -14.05
C SER A 25 -0.31 -12.85 -14.93
N ASP A 26 -0.66 -12.86 -16.22
CA ASP A 26 -0.45 -11.69 -17.09
C ASP A 26 -1.50 -10.59 -16.89
N VAL A 27 -2.59 -10.95 -16.19
CA VAL A 27 -3.70 -10.05 -15.87
C VAL A 27 -3.30 -9.21 -14.66
N VAL A 28 -3.01 -7.94 -14.90
CA VAL A 28 -3.30 -6.93 -13.88
C VAL A 28 -4.76 -6.59 -14.06
N ASP A 29 -5.47 -6.50 -12.94
CA ASP A 29 -6.85 -6.01 -12.90
C ASP A 29 -6.84 -4.51 -13.23
N ASP A 30 -6.56 -4.21 -14.49
CA ASP A 30 -6.50 -2.88 -15.08
C ASP A 30 -7.91 -2.39 -15.44
N PHE A 31 -8.93 -3.25 -15.21
CA PHE A 31 -10.32 -2.90 -15.41
C PHE A 31 -10.63 -1.70 -14.50
N LYS A 32 -10.69 -0.55 -15.16
CA LYS A 32 -11.37 0.66 -14.75
C LYS A 32 -10.69 1.52 -13.67
N ILE A 33 -9.36 1.71 -13.76
CA ILE A 33 -8.73 2.89 -13.10
C ILE A 33 -9.48 4.18 -13.49
N SER A 34 -10.07 4.22 -14.69
CA SER A 34 -10.97 5.28 -15.16
C SER A 34 -12.20 5.51 -14.27
N ASP A 35 -12.81 4.44 -13.75
CA ASP A 35 -14.10 4.50 -13.06
C ASP A 35 -13.92 4.76 -11.56
N HIS A 36 -12.68 4.60 -11.07
CA HIS A 36 -12.32 4.80 -9.67
C HIS A 36 -11.51 6.09 -9.49
N ALA A 37 -12.21 7.23 -9.48
CA ALA A 37 -11.58 8.56 -9.39
C ALA A 37 -10.64 8.73 -8.18
N PHE A 38 -10.84 7.99 -7.09
CA PHE A 38 -9.98 8.03 -5.90
C PHE A 38 -8.55 7.51 -6.17
N LEU A 39 -8.36 6.58 -7.12
CA LEU A 39 -7.05 6.05 -7.52
C LEU A 39 -6.18 7.09 -8.22
N LYS A 40 -6.80 8.13 -8.77
CA LYS A 40 -6.11 9.25 -9.43
C LYS A 40 -5.68 10.34 -8.46
N LYS A 41 -6.13 10.27 -7.21
CA LYS A 41 -5.73 11.22 -6.17
C LYS A 41 -4.32 10.92 -5.68
N ARG A 42 -3.68 11.93 -5.12
CA ARG A 42 -2.30 11.86 -4.59
C ARG A 42 -2.37 11.60 -3.10
N PHE A 43 -1.81 10.48 -2.67
CA PHE A 43 -1.74 10.10 -1.26
C PHE A 43 -0.36 9.57 -0.91
N GLY A 44 0.02 9.74 0.36
CA GLY A 44 1.04 8.90 0.95
C GLY A 44 0.49 7.47 1.12
N VAL A 45 1.33 6.47 0.90
CA VAL A 45 0.93 5.06 0.95
C VAL A 45 2.03 4.24 1.56
N PHE A 46 1.68 3.33 2.46
CA PHE A 46 2.53 2.24 2.91
C PHE A 46 1.86 0.92 2.52
N ALA A 47 2.60 0.06 1.84
CA ALA A 47 2.22 -1.31 1.60
C ALA A 47 2.95 -2.18 2.62
N THR A 48 2.23 -3.07 3.27
CA THR A 48 2.78 -3.99 4.25
C THR A 48 2.38 -5.41 3.87
N LEU A 49 3.36 -6.29 3.78
CA LEU A 49 3.18 -7.69 3.50
C LEU A 49 3.37 -8.46 4.80
N TYR A 50 2.47 -9.39 5.06
CA TYR A 50 2.57 -10.35 6.14
C TYR A 50 2.56 -11.76 5.59
N ASN A 51 3.30 -12.67 6.22
CA ASN A 51 3.18 -14.10 5.98
C ASN A 51 2.89 -14.77 7.33
N SER A 52 1.78 -15.51 7.42
CA SER A 52 1.37 -16.21 8.65
C SER A 52 1.33 -15.29 9.88
N GLY A 53 0.81 -14.06 9.69
CA GLY A 53 0.71 -13.04 10.73
C GLY A 53 2.02 -12.32 11.10
N LYS A 54 3.14 -12.66 10.46
CA LYS A 54 4.45 -12.01 10.69
C LYS A 54 4.78 -11.03 9.57
N LEU A 55 5.38 -9.90 9.93
CA LEU A 55 5.86 -8.91 8.96
C LEU A 55 6.84 -9.58 7.97
N ARG A 56 6.59 -9.40 6.67
CA ARG A 56 7.36 -9.98 5.57
C ARG A 56 7.99 -8.93 4.65
N GLY A 57 7.51 -7.69 4.74
CA GLY A 57 8.06 -6.52 4.08
C GLY A 57 7.16 -5.31 4.28
N CYS A 58 7.73 -4.11 4.35
CA CYS A 58 6.96 -2.87 4.39
C CYS A 58 7.76 -1.74 3.75
N MET A 59 7.18 -1.12 2.73
CA MET A 59 7.72 0.06 2.07
C MET A 59 6.60 1.05 1.81
N GLY A 60 6.95 2.34 1.85
CA GLY A 60 5.98 3.39 1.67
C GLY A 60 6.59 4.72 1.28
N ARG A 61 5.71 5.63 0.89
CA ARG A 61 5.99 7.04 0.66
C ARG A 61 5.09 7.86 1.56
N LEU A 62 5.67 8.74 2.38
CA LEU A 62 4.90 9.66 3.22
C LEU A 62 4.12 10.66 2.37
N LEU A 63 4.72 11.13 1.28
CA LEU A 63 4.13 12.03 0.29
C LEU A 63 4.46 11.52 -1.11
N SER A 64 3.53 11.67 -2.05
CA SER A 64 3.75 11.33 -3.46
C SER A 64 3.05 12.35 -4.36
N SER A 65 3.74 12.77 -5.43
CA SER A 65 3.18 13.56 -6.53
C SER A 65 2.38 12.71 -7.51
N ASP A 66 2.52 11.39 -7.42
CA ASP A 66 1.99 10.45 -8.38
C ASP A 66 0.57 10.02 -7.95
N PRO A 67 -0.26 9.55 -8.90
CA PRO A 67 -1.53 8.93 -8.57
C PRO A 67 -1.38 7.74 -7.61
N LEU A 68 -2.37 7.55 -6.74
CA LEU A 68 -2.41 6.45 -5.77
C LEU A 68 -2.10 5.08 -6.39
N PHE A 69 -2.61 4.78 -7.59
CA PHE A 69 -2.32 3.48 -8.23
C PHE A 69 -0.83 3.28 -8.54
N GLU A 70 -0.12 4.32 -8.98
CA GLU A 70 1.32 4.27 -9.25
C GLU A 70 2.13 4.18 -7.96
N THR A 71 1.78 5.03 -6.98
CA THR A 71 2.40 5.03 -5.65
C THR A 71 2.25 3.67 -4.99
N LEU A 72 1.05 3.09 -5.03
CA LEU A 72 0.74 1.78 -4.44
C LEU A 72 1.53 0.66 -5.15
N LYS A 73 1.54 0.63 -6.48
CA LYS A 73 2.32 -0.35 -7.25
C LYS A 73 3.80 -0.28 -6.89
N TYR A 74 4.36 0.92 -6.82
CA TYR A 74 5.74 1.13 -6.41
C TYR A 74 5.99 0.58 -4.99
N CYS A 75 5.13 0.94 -4.02
CA CYS A 75 5.30 0.53 -2.62
C CYS A 75 5.15 -0.99 -2.46
N LEU A 76 4.19 -1.63 -3.12
CA LEU A 76 3.98 -3.07 -3.09
C LEU A 76 5.19 -3.85 -3.59
N ILE A 77 5.66 -3.52 -4.80
CA ILE A 77 6.82 -4.20 -5.39
C ILE A 77 8.04 -4.03 -4.47
N ASN A 78 8.32 -2.81 -4.01
CA ASN A 78 9.46 -2.60 -3.11
C ASN A 78 9.29 -3.27 -1.75
N SER A 79 8.06 -3.42 -1.24
CA SER A 79 7.81 -4.20 -0.02
C SER A 79 8.13 -5.67 -0.21
N ALA A 80 7.90 -6.20 -1.42
CA ALA A 80 8.21 -7.59 -1.76
C ALA A 80 9.71 -7.80 -2.05
N THR A 81 10.40 -6.81 -2.63
CA THR A 81 11.74 -7.03 -3.22
C THR A 81 12.88 -6.26 -2.55
N SER A 82 12.59 -5.15 -1.88
CA SER A 82 13.59 -4.12 -1.55
C SER A 82 13.66 -3.77 -0.07
N ASP A 83 12.82 -4.38 0.78
CA ASP A 83 12.91 -4.20 2.24
C ASP A 83 14.13 -4.95 2.77
N SER A 84 15.20 -4.22 3.10
CA SER A 84 16.50 -4.76 3.50
C SER A 84 16.48 -5.64 4.76
N ARG A 85 15.38 -5.62 5.52
CA ARG A 85 15.19 -6.47 6.71
C ARG A 85 14.85 -7.92 6.34
N PHE A 86 14.43 -8.17 5.09
CA PHE A 86 13.96 -9.46 4.63
C PHE A 86 14.58 -9.83 3.28
N PRO A 87 14.80 -11.13 3.00
CA PRO A 87 15.05 -11.58 1.64
C PRO A 87 13.86 -11.24 0.73
N ALA A 88 14.09 -11.07 -0.56
CA ALA A 88 13.01 -10.88 -1.52
C ALA A 88 11.98 -12.01 -1.41
N VAL A 89 10.70 -11.66 -1.45
CA VAL A 89 9.58 -12.60 -1.52
C VAL A 89 9.75 -13.50 -2.74
N GLN A 90 9.46 -14.79 -2.59
CA GLN A 90 9.43 -15.76 -3.69
C GLN A 90 8.01 -15.97 -4.20
N ALA A 91 7.88 -16.43 -5.45
CA ALA A 91 6.57 -16.61 -6.10
C ALA A 91 5.68 -17.60 -5.33
N GLU A 92 6.27 -18.62 -4.72
CA GLU A 92 5.58 -19.66 -3.94
C GLU A 92 5.00 -19.12 -2.63
N GLU A 93 5.51 -17.99 -2.14
CA GLU A 93 4.98 -17.37 -0.92
C GLU A 93 3.66 -16.62 -1.18
N LEU A 94 3.37 -16.23 -2.43
CA LEU A 94 2.29 -15.30 -2.77
C LEU A 94 0.93 -15.71 -2.22
N ASP A 95 0.57 -16.99 -2.31
CA ASP A 95 -0.72 -17.51 -1.84
C ASP A 95 -0.91 -17.27 -0.35
N SER A 96 0.17 -17.38 0.43
CA SER A 96 0.19 -17.20 1.88
C SER A 96 0.35 -15.75 2.34
N LEU A 97 0.61 -14.81 1.42
CA LEU A 97 0.80 -13.41 1.78
C LEU A 97 -0.53 -12.71 2.07
N ASN A 98 -0.57 -12.01 3.20
CA ASN A 98 -1.60 -11.02 3.51
C ASN A 98 -1.05 -9.63 3.17
N ILE A 99 -1.86 -8.85 2.44
CA ILE A 99 -1.53 -7.49 2.04
C ILE A 99 -2.32 -6.52 2.91
N GLU A 100 -1.63 -5.58 3.53
CA GLU A 100 -2.23 -4.44 4.22
C GLU A 100 -1.79 -3.15 3.53
N ILE A 101 -2.73 -2.23 3.35
CA ILE A 101 -2.49 -0.95 2.66
C ILE A 101 -2.91 0.18 3.59
N SER A 102 -1.94 1.00 3.96
CA SER A 102 -2.17 2.22 4.75
C SER A 102 -2.10 3.44 3.84
N ILE A 103 -3.25 4.08 3.61
CA ILE A 103 -3.36 5.31 2.82
C ILE A 103 -3.41 6.50 3.78
N LEU A 104 -2.47 7.42 3.62
CA LEU A 104 -2.25 8.53 4.54
C LEU A 104 -3.07 9.75 4.14
N SER A 105 -3.61 10.44 5.14
CA SER A 105 -4.13 11.80 4.97
C SER A 105 -2.99 12.79 4.75
N GLU A 106 -3.34 14.00 4.33
CA GLU A 106 -2.39 15.11 4.29
C GLU A 106 -1.77 15.34 5.68
N LEU A 107 -0.48 15.67 5.69
CA LEU A 107 0.23 16.03 6.91
C LEU A 107 -0.29 17.38 7.40
N LYS A 108 -0.61 17.43 8.69
CA LYS A 108 -0.99 18.67 9.38
C LYS A 108 0.07 18.97 10.44
N LEU A 109 0.68 20.15 10.36
CA LEU A 109 1.53 20.63 11.44
C LEU A 109 0.66 20.92 12.68
N ILE A 110 1.07 20.35 13.82
CA ILE A 110 0.46 20.62 15.12
C ILE A 110 1.31 21.60 15.91
N LYS A 111 0.68 22.37 16.80
CA LYS A 111 1.36 23.33 17.68
C LYS A 111 1.43 22.85 19.11
N ASP A 112 0.56 21.91 19.47
CA ASP A 112 0.46 21.36 20.82
C ASP A 112 0.22 19.84 20.77
N ILE A 113 0.67 19.12 21.81
CA ILE A 113 0.49 17.68 21.94
C ILE A 113 -0.98 17.29 22.13
N ASP A 114 -1.80 18.19 22.67
CA ASP A 114 -3.24 17.97 22.87
C ASP A 114 -4.04 17.86 21.56
N GLU A 115 -3.43 18.22 20.41
CA GLU A 115 -4.01 17.99 19.08
C GLU A 115 -3.90 16.51 18.62
N ILE A 116 -3.14 15.67 19.34
CA ILE A 116 -2.93 14.26 19.00
C ILE A 116 -4.06 13.41 19.59
N ILE A 117 -4.76 12.69 18.72
CA ILE A 117 -5.76 11.70 19.12
C ILE A 117 -5.13 10.31 19.03
N ILE A 118 -4.85 9.70 20.17
CA ILE A 118 -4.28 8.35 20.28
C ILE A 118 -5.21 7.34 19.59
N GLY A 119 -4.64 6.41 18.83
CA GLY A 119 -5.37 5.41 18.05
C GLY A 119 -5.98 5.94 16.74
N LYS A 120 -5.80 7.24 16.43
CA LYS A 120 -6.30 7.85 15.20
C LYS A 120 -5.20 8.55 14.39
N HIS A 121 -4.35 9.34 15.03
CA HIS A 121 -3.33 10.13 14.35
C HIS A 121 -1.99 9.38 14.29
N GLY A 122 -1.40 9.32 13.10
CA GLY A 122 0.03 9.00 12.92
C GLY A 122 0.89 10.23 13.16
N ILE A 123 2.15 10.03 13.54
CA ILE A 123 3.10 11.10 13.86
C ILE A 123 4.28 11.03 12.91
N TYR A 124 4.71 12.19 12.40
CA TYR A 124 5.97 12.36 11.67
C TYR A 124 6.82 13.39 12.41
N LEU A 125 8.04 12.98 12.80
CA LEU A 125 9.04 13.83 13.44
C LEU A 125 10.16 14.06 12.43
N TYR A 126 10.58 15.30 12.25
CA TYR A 126 11.65 15.71 11.34
C TYR A 126 12.88 16.20 12.10
#